data_AF-A0A6V7FED9-F1
#
_entry.id   AF-A0A6V7FED9-F1
#
_cell.length_a   1.000
_cell.length_b   1.000
_cell.length_c   1.000
_cell.angle_alpha   90.00
_cell.angle_beta   90.00
_cell.angle_gamma   90.00
#
_symmetry.space_group_name_H-M   'P 1'
#
loop_
_entity.id
_entity.type
_entity.pdbx_description
1 polymer ?
#
loop_
_entity_poly.entity_id
_entity_poly.type
_entity_poly.pdbx_seq_one_letter_code
_entity_poly.pdbx_strand_id
1 'polypeptide(L)'
;MTGRYRTHTCARTYLASSHAPRYAAPMPRVLLPLLLLFCLGSATRVQAQEIRRCVTPDGQTMFTDRRCEDVGAASRPPPATRTQGNTGLYRYGCPRRLSELVSLLQLAVDSRDVNRLSSLYLWSGQSDAAANQVLSRLEAIVQRPLLDIVPMYPQSETPTWEAEAGSTATAAPSLDGSAIDAPLPATPSRPRPWGLRLEQNLPSGTPARSVLRLRRQYNCFWVTF
;
A
#
# COMPACT_ATOMS: atom_id res chain seq x y z
N MET A 1 36.12 29.47 -5.96
CA MET A 1 35.94 28.04 -6.32
C MET A 1 34.58 27.88 -6.99
N THR A 2 34.59 27.83 -8.31
CA THR A 2 33.43 27.82 -9.21
C THR A 2 33.05 26.38 -9.54
N GLY A 3 32.00 25.85 -8.91
CA GLY A 3 31.48 24.50 -9.16
C GLY A 3 30.36 24.52 -10.22
N ARG A 4 30.72 24.15 -11.45
CA ARG A 4 29.87 24.13 -12.64
C ARG A 4 28.97 22.89 -12.64
N TYR A 5 27.65 23.08 -12.66
CA TYR A 5 26.65 22.03 -12.86
C TYR A 5 26.77 21.44 -14.28
N ARG A 6 26.85 20.12 -14.38
CA ARG A 6 26.89 19.38 -15.66
C ARG A 6 25.53 18.74 -15.91
N THR A 7 24.73 19.37 -16.76
CA THR A 7 23.48 18.83 -17.30
C THR A 7 23.79 17.80 -18.39
N HIS A 8 23.36 16.55 -18.20
CA HIS A 8 23.41 15.53 -19.24
C HIS A 8 22.15 15.63 -20.11
N THR A 9 22.31 16.21 -21.29
CA THR A 9 21.30 16.28 -22.36
C THR A 9 21.29 14.94 -23.10
N CYS A 10 20.20 14.18 -23.01
CA CYS A 10 20.02 12.98 -23.84
C CYS A 10 19.53 13.42 -25.22
N ALA A 11 20.44 13.39 -26.20
CA ALA A 11 20.16 13.74 -27.58
C ALA A 11 19.22 12.70 -28.22
N ARG A 12 18.16 13.21 -28.84
CA ARG A 12 17.09 12.48 -29.53
C ARG A 12 17.52 12.33 -30.99
N THR A 13 18.03 11.16 -31.37
CA THR A 13 18.38 10.86 -32.76
C THR A 13 17.12 10.48 -33.56
N TYR A 14 16.69 11.40 -34.42
CA TYR A 14 15.75 11.15 -35.51
C TYR A 14 16.46 10.34 -36.60
N LEU A 15 15.91 9.18 -36.96
CA LEU A 15 16.37 8.41 -38.12
C LEU A 15 15.33 8.48 -39.24
N ALA A 16 15.71 9.29 -40.22
CA ALA A 16 15.47 9.22 -41.66
C ALA A 16 14.22 8.50 -42.18
N SER A 17 13.31 9.33 -42.69
CA SER A 17 12.31 9.00 -43.71
C SER A 17 12.97 8.43 -44.97
N SER A 18 12.51 7.27 -45.43
CA SER A 18 12.81 6.76 -46.78
C SER A 18 11.51 6.64 -47.58
N HIS A 19 11.41 7.44 -48.64
CA HIS A 19 10.43 7.26 -49.70
C HIS A 19 10.85 6.05 -50.55
N ALA A 20 9.95 5.08 -50.72
CA ALA A 20 10.09 4.02 -51.70
C ALA A 20 8.99 4.19 -52.79
N PRO A 21 9.34 3.95 -54.07
CA PRO A 21 8.48 4.23 -55.21
C PRO A 21 7.29 3.28 -55.27
N ARG A 22 6.14 3.84 -55.68
CA ARG A 22 4.92 3.09 -56.01
C ARG A 22 5.17 2.27 -57.28
N TYR A 23 5.51 0.99 -57.11
CA TYR A 23 5.33 -0.01 -58.17
C TYR A 23 4.04 -0.78 -57.90
N ALA A 24 2.98 -0.40 -58.62
CA ALA A 24 1.76 -1.19 -58.71
C ALA A 24 2.05 -2.40 -59.62
N ALA A 25 2.42 -3.52 -59.02
CA ALA A 25 2.38 -4.82 -59.67
C ALA A 25 1.11 -5.56 -59.20
N PRO A 26 0.33 -6.20 -60.10
CA PRO A 26 -0.81 -7.00 -59.69
C PRO A 26 -0.30 -8.21 -58.90
N MET A 27 -0.61 -8.25 -57.61
CA MET A 27 -0.21 -9.36 -56.73
C MET A 27 -0.78 -10.69 -57.27
N PRO A 28 0.05 -11.72 -57.48
CA PRO A 28 -0.44 -13.04 -57.83
C PRO A 28 -1.19 -13.58 -56.61
N ARG A 29 -2.51 -13.75 -56.74
CA ARG A 29 -3.44 -14.29 -55.71
C ARG A 29 -3.07 -15.69 -55.18
N VAL A 30 -1.99 -16.28 -55.69
CA VAL A 30 -1.47 -17.61 -55.31
C VAL A 30 -0.42 -17.53 -54.18
N LEU A 31 0.13 -16.35 -53.86
CA LEU A 31 1.10 -16.22 -52.76
C LEU A 31 0.44 -16.28 -51.36
N LEU A 32 -0.81 -15.81 -51.26
CA LEU A 32 -1.59 -15.79 -50.01
C LEU A 32 -1.90 -17.20 -49.46
N PRO A 33 -2.35 -18.20 -50.25
CA PRO A 33 -2.57 -19.55 -49.73
C PRO A 33 -1.27 -20.26 -49.34
N LEU A 34 -0.14 -19.95 -50.00
CA LEU A 34 1.17 -20.52 -49.65
C LEU A 34 1.68 -20.01 -48.29
N LEU A 35 1.47 -18.71 -48.03
CA LEU A 35 1.84 -18.08 -46.76
C LEU A 35 0.96 -18.56 -45.59
N LEU A 36 -0.33 -18.80 -45.85
CA LEU A 36 -1.24 -19.44 -44.91
C LEU A 36 -0.82 -20.89 -44.59
N LEU A 37 -0.42 -21.69 -45.59
CA LEU A 37 0.07 -23.05 -45.35
C LEU A 37 1.34 -23.08 -44.48
N PHE A 38 2.24 -22.10 -44.63
CA PHE A 38 3.48 -22.02 -43.85
C PHE A 38 3.21 -21.64 -42.38
N CYS A 39 2.19 -20.83 -42.10
CA CYS A 39 1.78 -20.49 -40.73
C CYS A 39 1.13 -21.64 -39.96
N LEU A 40 0.59 -22.67 -40.65
CA LEU A 40 0.04 -23.85 -39.97
C LEU A 40 1.12 -24.87 -39.53
N GLY A 41 2.36 -24.76 -40.04
CA GLY A 41 3.44 -25.71 -39.76
C GLY A 41 4.20 -25.50 -38.45
N SER A 42 4.06 -24.35 -37.79
CA SER A 42 4.85 -23.96 -36.61
C SER A 42 4.04 -23.98 -35.31
N ALA A 43 3.18 -24.98 -35.13
CA ALA A 43 2.60 -25.32 -33.84
C ALA A 43 3.31 -26.53 -33.22
N THR A 44 4.65 -26.55 -33.21
CA THR A 44 5.35 -27.40 -32.26
C THR A 44 5.07 -26.84 -30.88
N ARG A 45 4.24 -27.54 -30.10
CA ARG A 45 4.06 -27.22 -28.69
C ARG A 45 5.43 -27.38 -28.03
N VAL A 46 6.13 -26.27 -27.78
CA VAL A 46 7.19 -26.21 -26.79
C VAL A 46 6.49 -26.53 -25.47
N GLN A 47 6.57 -27.79 -25.04
CA GLN A 47 6.18 -28.19 -23.70
C GLN A 47 7.00 -27.33 -22.76
N ALA A 48 6.33 -26.52 -21.94
CA ALA A 48 7.00 -25.75 -20.89
C ALA A 48 7.87 -26.72 -20.09
N GLN A 49 9.16 -26.42 -19.99
CA GLN A 49 10.13 -27.25 -19.27
C GLN A 49 9.70 -27.28 -17.80
N GLU A 50 9.10 -28.40 -17.39
CA GLU A 50 8.55 -28.56 -16.04
C GLU A 50 9.72 -28.76 -15.07
N ILE A 51 10.10 -27.69 -14.36
CA ILE A 51 11.11 -27.77 -13.30
C ILE A 51 10.48 -28.50 -12.10
N ARG A 52 11.02 -29.69 -11.80
CA ARG A 52 10.61 -30.52 -10.67
C ARG A 52 11.45 -30.21 -9.44
N ARG A 53 10.80 -30.18 -8.27
CA ARG A 53 11.47 -30.06 -6.97
C ARG A 53 11.64 -31.45 -6.36
N CYS A 54 12.89 -31.89 -6.24
CA CYS A 54 13.24 -33.21 -5.72
C CYS A 54 13.98 -33.08 -4.38
N VAL A 55 14.04 -34.18 -3.62
CA VAL A 55 14.81 -34.29 -2.37
C VAL A 55 15.76 -35.46 -2.49
N THR A 56 17.05 -35.21 -2.26
CA THR A 56 18.10 -36.24 -2.26
C THR A 56 17.95 -37.15 -1.02
N PRO A 57 18.57 -38.34 -1.02
CA PRO A 57 18.63 -39.20 0.16
C PRO A 57 19.21 -38.50 1.40
N ASP A 58 20.12 -37.55 1.21
CA ASP A 58 20.72 -36.71 2.26
C ASP A 58 19.79 -35.58 2.75
N GLY A 59 18.56 -35.50 2.23
CA GLY A 59 17.56 -34.50 2.62
C GLY A 59 17.72 -33.13 1.95
N GLN A 60 18.65 -32.97 0.99
CA GLN A 60 18.87 -31.71 0.28
C GLN A 60 17.81 -31.51 -0.82
N THR A 61 17.29 -30.30 -0.96
CA THR A 61 16.35 -29.97 -2.03
C THR A 61 17.09 -29.57 -3.30
N MET A 62 16.73 -30.15 -4.44
CA MET A 62 17.24 -29.75 -5.75
C MET A 62 16.12 -29.53 -6.76
N PHE A 63 16.43 -28.77 -7.81
CA PHE A 63 15.53 -28.49 -8.92
C PHE A 63 16.11 -29.08 -10.19
N THR A 64 15.31 -29.84 -10.93
CA THR A 64 15.74 -30.50 -12.16
C THR A 64 14.59 -30.56 -13.15
N ASP A 65 14.91 -30.56 -14.43
CA ASP A 65 13.97 -30.80 -15.54
C ASP A 65 13.78 -32.30 -15.84
N ARG A 66 14.60 -33.18 -15.24
CA ARG A 66 14.47 -34.65 -15.33
C ARG A 66 13.54 -35.18 -14.26
N ARG A 67 13.07 -36.43 -14.41
CA ARG A 67 12.26 -37.05 -13.35
C ARG A 67 13.11 -37.23 -12.10
N CYS A 68 12.53 -37.05 -10.92
CA CYS A 68 13.27 -37.17 -9.67
C CYS A 68 13.89 -38.58 -9.53
N GLU A 69 13.17 -39.63 -9.98
CA GLU A 69 13.70 -40.99 -10.00
C GLU A 69 14.97 -41.15 -10.87
N ASP A 70 15.13 -40.36 -11.93
CA ASP A 70 16.29 -40.45 -12.85
C ASP A 70 17.57 -39.86 -12.24
N VAL A 71 17.44 -39.04 -11.21
CA VAL A 71 18.55 -38.38 -10.50
C VAL A 71 18.73 -38.91 -9.07
N GLY A 72 18.15 -40.09 -8.78
CA GLY A 72 18.27 -40.74 -7.47
C GLY A 72 17.59 -39.97 -6.34
N ALA A 73 16.56 -39.19 -6.64
CA ALA A 73 15.85 -38.36 -5.68
C ALA A 73 14.35 -38.66 -5.64
N ALA A 74 13.72 -38.31 -4.52
CA ALA A 74 12.28 -38.44 -4.38
C ALA A 74 11.58 -37.15 -4.82
N SER A 75 10.43 -37.27 -5.49
CA SER A 75 9.56 -36.12 -5.73
C SER A 75 9.08 -35.58 -4.39
N ARG A 76 9.31 -34.28 -4.15
CA ARG A 76 8.71 -33.61 -3.01
C ARG A 76 7.43 -32.95 -3.51
N PRO A 77 6.23 -33.42 -3.12
CA PRO A 77 5.03 -32.66 -3.38
C PRO A 77 5.21 -31.26 -2.80
N PRO A 78 4.69 -30.19 -3.46
CA PRO A 78 4.71 -28.87 -2.87
C PRO A 78 4.20 -29.00 -1.43
N PRO A 79 4.87 -28.36 -0.44
CA PRO A 79 4.40 -28.42 0.93
C PRO A 79 2.91 -28.11 0.88
N ALA A 80 2.10 -28.95 1.56
CA ALA A 80 0.66 -28.75 1.64
C ALA A 80 0.46 -27.25 1.80
N THR A 81 -0.24 -26.64 0.84
CA THR A 81 -0.54 -25.22 0.89
C THR A 81 -1.12 -25.04 2.27
N ARG A 82 -0.34 -24.47 3.20
CA ARG A 82 -0.89 -24.10 4.49
C ARG A 82 -2.11 -23.30 4.08
N THR A 83 -3.27 -23.61 4.64
CA THR A 83 -4.36 -22.68 4.61
C THR A 83 -3.80 -21.45 5.31
N GLN A 84 -3.13 -20.59 4.56
CA GLN A 84 -2.60 -19.31 4.97
C GLN A 84 -3.87 -18.53 5.18
N GLY A 85 -4.45 -18.71 6.36
CA GLY A 85 -5.88 -18.70 6.55
C GLY A 85 -6.47 -17.43 5.98
N ASN A 86 -6.99 -17.46 4.75
CA ASN A 86 -7.67 -16.36 4.09
C ASN A 86 -7.06 -14.93 4.26
N THR A 87 -5.79 -14.78 4.62
CA THR A 87 -5.15 -13.48 4.96
C THR A 87 -3.89 -13.27 4.12
N GLY A 88 -3.91 -13.73 2.87
CA GLY A 88 -2.99 -13.21 1.86
C GLY A 88 -3.16 -11.70 1.76
N LEU A 89 -2.12 -11.02 1.27
CA LEU A 89 -1.98 -9.56 1.04
C LEU A 89 -3.26 -8.77 0.71
N TYR A 90 -4.27 -9.41 0.12
CA TYR A 90 -5.63 -8.91 -0.09
C TYR A 90 -6.36 -8.31 1.12
N ARG A 91 -6.09 -8.74 2.36
CA ARG A 91 -6.74 -8.15 3.56
C ARG A 91 -6.04 -6.88 4.08
N TYR A 92 -4.84 -6.59 3.61
CA TYR A 92 -4.03 -5.45 4.09
C TYR A 92 -4.07 -4.24 3.15
N GLY A 93 -4.82 -4.33 2.03
CA GLY A 93 -4.72 -3.37 0.93
C GLY A 93 -5.62 -2.14 1.02
N CYS A 94 -6.62 -2.10 1.91
CA CYS A 94 -7.57 -0.97 1.97
C CYS A 94 -8.45 -1.00 3.23
N PRO A 95 -7.98 -0.55 4.41
CA PRO A 95 -8.86 -0.43 5.57
C PRO A 95 -9.92 0.65 5.29
N ARG A 96 -11.20 0.27 5.25
CA ARG A 96 -12.31 1.21 4.93
C ARG A 96 -12.87 1.90 6.15
N ARG A 97 -12.58 1.36 7.34
CA ARG A 97 -12.99 1.90 8.63
C ARG A 97 -11.73 2.26 9.43
N LEU A 98 -11.79 3.33 10.21
CA LEU A 98 -10.66 3.71 11.07
C LEU A 98 -10.32 2.61 12.08
N SER A 99 -11.32 1.93 12.64
CA SER A 99 -11.10 0.80 13.55
C SER A 99 -10.34 -0.36 12.88
N GLU A 100 -10.58 -0.60 11.58
CA GLU A 100 -9.85 -1.61 10.82
C GLU A 100 -8.38 -1.20 10.63
N LEU A 101 -8.11 0.07 10.30
CA LEU A 101 -6.74 0.59 10.23
C LEU A 101 -6.02 0.42 11.59
N VAL A 102 -6.68 0.79 12.70
CA VAL A 102 -6.09 0.70 14.04
C VAL A 102 -5.75 -0.77 14.39
N SER A 103 -6.66 -1.71 14.13
CA SER A 103 -6.40 -3.14 14.36
C SER A 103 -5.23 -3.66 13.53
N LEU A 104 -5.13 -3.24 12.25
CA LEU A 104 -4.02 -3.64 11.39
C LEU A 104 -2.69 -3.02 11.83
N LEU A 105 -2.71 -1.77 12.28
CA LEU A 105 -1.55 -1.06 12.83
C LEU A 105 -1.05 -1.75 14.10
N GLN A 106 -1.95 -2.09 15.02
CA GLN A 106 -1.62 -2.83 16.24
C GLN A 106 -1.01 -4.20 15.92
N LEU A 107 -1.65 -4.97 15.03
CA LEU A 107 -1.13 -6.26 14.59
C LEU A 107 0.28 -6.18 13.99
N ALA A 108 0.55 -5.15 13.17
CA ALA A 108 1.87 -4.98 12.55
C ALA A 108 2.97 -4.67 13.58
N VAL A 109 2.66 -3.86 14.59
CA VAL A 109 3.61 -3.53 15.67
C VAL A 109 3.80 -4.74 16.61
N ASP A 110 2.72 -5.39 17.04
CA ASP A 110 2.77 -6.55 17.94
C ASP A 110 3.54 -7.72 17.31
N SER A 111 3.37 -7.94 15.99
CA SER A 111 4.12 -8.96 15.26
C SER A 111 5.51 -8.52 14.81
N ARG A 112 5.92 -7.27 15.10
CA ARG A 112 7.18 -6.64 14.62
C ARG A 112 7.38 -6.80 13.10
N ASP A 113 6.31 -6.62 12.32
CA ASP A 113 6.31 -6.87 10.88
C ASP A 113 6.24 -5.54 10.10
N VAL A 114 7.41 -5.07 9.66
CA VAL A 114 7.53 -3.83 8.87
C VAL A 114 6.80 -3.91 7.54
N ASN A 115 6.66 -5.10 6.95
CA ASN A 115 5.97 -5.25 5.67
C ASN A 115 4.45 -5.12 5.84
N ARG A 116 3.91 -5.53 6.99
CA ARG A 116 2.51 -5.25 7.35
C ARG A 116 2.29 -3.78 7.66
N LEU A 117 3.22 -3.11 8.34
CA LEU A 117 3.07 -1.68 8.59
C LEU A 117 3.20 -0.86 7.30
N SER A 118 4.13 -1.23 6.42
CA SER A 118 4.38 -0.56 5.14
C SER A 118 3.18 -0.66 4.20
N SER A 119 2.39 -1.74 4.25
CA SER A 119 1.18 -1.85 3.44
C SER A 119 0.08 -0.86 3.83
N LEU A 120 0.15 -0.24 5.01
CA LEU A 120 -0.80 0.78 5.48
C LEU A 120 -0.34 2.21 5.10
N TYR A 121 0.90 2.38 4.64
CA TYR A 121 1.49 3.67 4.30
C TYR A 121 1.08 4.11 2.89
N LEU A 122 0.80 5.41 2.71
CA LEU A 122 0.52 5.99 1.40
C LEU A 122 1.82 6.33 0.65
N TRP A 123 2.20 5.47 -0.30
CA TRP A 123 3.49 5.56 -1.02
C TRP A 123 3.51 6.54 -2.22
N SER A 124 2.38 7.11 -2.61
CA SER A 124 2.30 7.92 -3.83
C SER A 124 3.20 9.17 -3.78
N GLY A 125 3.90 9.44 -4.88
CA GLY A 125 4.71 10.67 -5.05
C GLY A 125 6.08 10.69 -4.36
N GLN A 126 6.55 9.56 -3.81
CA GLN A 126 7.85 9.47 -3.15
C GLN A 126 8.97 9.13 -4.15
N SER A 127 10.15 9.74 -3.97
CA SER A 127 11.39 9.28 -4.60
C SER A 127 11.96 8.06 -3.88
N ASP A 128 12.87 7.31 -4.52
CA ASP A 128 13.50 6.14 -3.90
C ASP A 128 14.22 6.50 -2.58
N ALA A 129 14.92 7.64 -2.54
CA ALA A 129 15.59 8.10 -1.34
C ALA A 129 14.59 8.40 -0.21
N ALA A 130 13.47 9.07 -0.52
CA ALA A 130 12.42 9.34 0.46
C ALA A 130 11.70 8.06 0.92
N ALA A 131 11.48 7.11 0.01
CA ALA A 131 10.87 5.82 0.33
C ALA A 131 11.72 5.00 1.31
N ASN A 132 13.05 4.97 1.11
CA ASN A 132 13.96 4.29 2.04
C ASN A 132 14.00 4.93 3.42
N GLN A 133 13.91 6.26 3.51
CA GLN A 133 13.79 6.97 4.79
C GLN A 133 12.49 6.64 5.51
N VAL A 134 11.36 6.60 4.78
CA VAL A 134 10.07 6.17 5.31
C VAL A 134 10.17 4.76 5.86
N LEU A 135 10.71 3.82 5.09
CA LEU A 135 10.82 2.42 5.51
C LEU A 135 11.68 2.28 6.77
N SER A 136 12.81 2.97 6.84
CA SER A 136 13.68 2.99 8.04
C SER A 136 12.93 3.50 9.28
N ARG A 137 12.05 4.48 9.10
CA ARG A 137 11.24 5.04 10.19
C ARG A 137 10.10 4.10 10.61
N LEU A 138 9.47 3.40 9.66
CA LEU A 138 8.47 2.37 9.95
C LEU A 138 9.10 1.17 10.69
N GLU A 139 10.30 0.75 10.27
CA GLU A 139 11.09 -0.29 10.96
C GLU A 139 11.36 0.09 12.42
N ALA A 140 11.80 1.33 12.66
CA ALA A 140 12.03 1.82 14.02
C ALA A 140 10.76 1.87 14.88
N ILE A 141 9.58 2.02 14.28
CA ILE A 141 8.29 2.00 14.98
C ILE A 141 7.92 0.57 15.38
N VAL A 142 7.98 -0.40 14.46
CA VAL A 142 7.58 -1.79 14.77
C VAL A 142 8.51 -2.49 15.76
N GLN A 143 9.75 -2.02 15.90
CA GLN A 143 10.70 -2.58 16.87
C GLN A 143 10.41 -2.18 18.32
N ARG A 144 9.54 -1.18 18.56
CA ARG A 144 9.22 -0.69 19.91
C ARG A 144 7.88 -1.29 20.39
N PRO A 145 7.79 -1.80 21.63
CA PRO A 145 6.52 -2.25 22.19
C PRO A 145 5.46 -1.15 22.16
N LEU A 146 4.25 -1.50 21.74
CA LEU A 146 3.10 -0.60 21.73
C LEU A 146 2.48 -0.53 23.12
N LEU A 147 2.23 0.69 23.61
CA LEU A 147 1.48 0.94 24.83
C LEU A 147 0.04 1.36 24.51
N ASP A 148 -0.11 2.30 23.57
CA ASP A 148 -1.43 2.82 23.17
C ASP A 148 -1.39 3.42 21.76
N ILE A 149 -2.57 3.54 21.13
CA ILE A 149 -2.81 4.27 19.89
C ILE A 149 -3.87 5.34 20.15
N VAL A 150 -3.42 6.58 20.34
CA VAL A 150 -4.29 7.71 20.69
C VAL A 150 -4.74 8.46 19.44
N PRO A 151 -6.06 8.61 19.19
CA PRO A 151 -6.56 9.46 18.11
C PRO A 151 -6.29 10.95 18.40
N MET A 152 -5.77 11.66 17.41
CA MET A 152 -5.50 13.09 17.50
C MET A 152 -6.62 13.89 16.83
N TYR A 153 -7.33 14.70 17.60
CA TYR A 153 -8.41 15.56 17.12
C TYR A 153 -7.92 17.00 16.87
N PRO A 154 -8.60 17.77 16.01
CA PRO A 154 -8.38 19.21 15.93
C PRO A 154 -8.61 19.82 17.31
N GLN A 155 -7.72 20.69 17.76
CA GLN A 155 -7.98 21.49 18.95
C GLN A 155 -9.11 22.45 18.60
N SER A 156 -10.28 22.24 19.18
CA SER A 156 -11.33 23.25 19.15
C SER A 156 -10.83 24.40 20.00
N GLU A 157 -10.71 25.60 19.43
CA GLU A 157 -10.62 26.80 20.25
C GLU A 157 -11.83 26.75 21.18
N THR A 158 -11.59 26.60 22.49
CA THR A 158 -12.63 26.67 23.52
C THR A 158 -13.31 28.00 23.32
N PRO A 159 -14.57 28.02 22.87
CA PRO A 159 -15.13 29.28 22.49
C PRO A 159 -15.39 30.09 23.76
N THR A 160 -15.09 31.37 23.70
CA THR A 160 -14.95 32.29 24.83
C THR A 160 -16.27 32.59 25.57
N TRP A 161 -17.38 31.94 25.24
CA TRP A 161 -18.68 32.20 25.87
C TRP A 161 -18.75 31.78 27.36
N GLU A 162 -17.77 31.03 27.86
CA GLU A 162 -17.64 30.73 29.31
C GLU A 162 -16.95 31.87 30.08
N ALA A 163 -16.32 32.84 29.39
CA ALA A 163 -15.66 33.98 30.04
C ALA A 163 -16.60 35.16 30.34
N GLU A 164 -17.79 35.22 29.72
CA GLU A 164 -18.79 36.28 29.97
C GLU A 164 -20.03 35.80 30.75
N ALA A 165 -20.18 34.50 31.01
CA ALA A 165 -21.25 33.97 31.87
C ALA A 165 -20.94 34.10 33.39
N GLY A 166 -19.90 34.85 33.74
CA GLY A 166 -19.48 35.16 35.11
C GLY A 166 -19.80 36.57 35.58
N SER A 167 -20.69 37.31 34.90
CA SER A 167 -21.18 38.60 35.41
C SER A 167 -22.62 38.89 35.02
N THR A 168 -23.39 39.31 36.02
CA THR A 168 -24.80 39.78 36.02
C THR A 168 -25.90 38.71 36.01
N ALA A 169 -26.25 38.29 37.24
CA ALA A 169 -27.56 38.46 37.87
C ALA A 169 -28.86 38.35 37.02
N THR A 170 -29.71 37.41 37.43
CA THR A 170 -31.19 37.45 37.49
C THR A 170 -31.96 37.84 36.21
N ALA A 171 -32.46 36.84 35.49
CA ALA A 171 -33.65 36.97 34.65
C ALA A 171 -34.76 36.05 35.19
N ALA A 172 -35.89 36.65 35.57
CA ALA A 172 -37.10 35.98 36.05
C ALA A 172 -37.76 35.10 34.95
N PRO A 173 -38.60 34.11 35.32
CA PRO A 173 -39.29 33.30 34.34
C PRO A 173 -40.49 34.05 33.77
N SER A 174 -40.44 34.43 32.49
CA SER A 174 -41.63 34.84 31.75
C SER A 174 -42.36 33.60 31.25
N LEU A 175 -43.55 33.33 31.80
CA LEU A 175 -44.53 32.43 31.21
C LEU A 175 -45.24 33.15 30.06
N ASP A 176 -44.73 32.99 28.85
CA ASP A 176 -45.41 33.30 27.60
C ASP A 176 -45.25 32.06 26.70
N GLY A 177 -46.37 31.40 26.42
CA GLY A 177 -46.44 30.15 25.68
C GLY A 177 -46.38 30.36 24.17
N SER A 178 -45.21 30.75 23.65
CA SER A 178 -44.98 30.84 22.20
C SER A 178 -43.66 30.18 21.82
N ALA A 179 -43.62 28.85 21.89
CA ALA A 179 -42.47 28.05 21.49
C ALA A 179 -42.91 26.90 20.58
N ILE A 180 -43.30 27.22 19.34
CA ILE A 180 -43.53 26.19 18.31
C ILE A 180 -43.00 26.69 16.95
N ASP A 181 -41.76 27.17 16.86
CA ASP A 181 -40.98 27.12 15.60
C ASP A 181 -39.47 27.45 15.76
N ALA A 182 -38.84 27.00 16.85
CA ALA A 182 -37.38 27.10 16.96
C ALA A 182 -36.73 25.93 16.19
N PRO A 183 -35.86 26.17 15.19
CA PRO A 183 -35.10 25.10 14.56
C PRO A 183 -34.34 24.32 15.64
N LEU A 184 -34.60 23.02 15.72
CA LEU A 184 -33.89 22.13 16.65
C LEU A 184 -32.38 22.32 16.45
N PRO A 185 -31.60 22.53 17.53
CA PRO A 185 -30.17 22.66 17.41
C PRO A 185 -29.61 21.38 16.77
N ALA A 186 -28.89 21.55 15.66
CA ALA A 186 -28.24 20.43 14.98
C ALA A 186 -27.33 19.70 15.98
N THR A 187 -27.48 18.38 16.08
CA THR A 187 -26.63 17.57 16.96
C THR A 187 -25.16 17.81 16.61
N PRO A 188 -24.29 18.18 17.57
CA PRO A 188 -22.89 18.44 17.28
C PRO A 188 -22.22 17.18 16.73
N SER A 189 -21.70 17.28 15.52
CA SER A 189 -20.92 16.21 14.88
C SER A 189 -19.61 16.02 15.64
N ARG A 190 -19.32 14.81 16.13
CA ARG A 190 -18.04 14.51 16.77
C ARG A 190 -16.89 14.82 15.79
N PRO A 191 -15.86 15.59 16.19
CA PRO A 191 -14.75 15.91 15.31
C PRO A 191 -14.05 14.63 14.84
N ARG A 192 -13.57 14.62 13.60
CA ARG A 192 -12.83 13.48 13.04
C ARG A 192 -11.35 13.59 13.42
N PRO A 193 -10.68 12.49 13.79
CA PRO A 193 -9.26 12.54 14.08
C PRO A 193 -8.47 12.80 12.78
N TRP A 194 -7.43 13.61 12.88
CA TRP A 194 -6.51 13.91 11.77
C TRP A 194 -5.26 13.02 11.77
N GLY A 195 -5.00 12.33 12.88
CA GLY A 195 -3.83 11.48 13.05
C GLY A 195 -4.00 10.45 14.16
N LEU A 196 -3.04 9.53 14.24
CA LEU A 196 -2.89 8.55 15.30
C LEU A 196 -1.52 8.76 15.95
N ARG A 197 -1.47 8.84 17.27
CA ARG A 197 -0.23 8.88 18.05
C ARG A 197 0.00 7.53 18.69
N LEU A 198 1.10 6.89 18.33
CA LEU A 198 1.55 5.66 18.94
C LEU A 198 2.37 6.02 20.17
N GLU A 199 1.91 5.58 21.34
CA GLU A 199 2.67 5.63 22.59
C GLU A 199 3.46 4.33 22.72
N GLN A 200 4.77 4.43 22.86
CA GLN A 200 5.70 3.29 22.88
C GLN A 200 6.81 3.54 23.91
N ASN A 201 7.57 2.48 24.23
CA ASN A 201 8.80 2.62 25.00
C ASN A 201 10.01 2.22 24.15
N LEU A 202 11.12 2.93 24.35
CA LEU A 202 12.44 2.46 23.90
C LEU A 202 12.89 1.27 24.76
N PRO A 203 13.88 0.48 24.30
CA PRO A 203 14.49 -0.58 25.12
C PRO A 203 15.05 -0.07 26.46
N SER A 204 15.41 1.21 26.54
CA SER A 204 15.85 1.88 27.77
C SER A 204 14.73 2.15 28.79
N GLY A 205 13.46 1.90 28.44
CA GLY A 205 12.29 2.28 29.24
C GLY A 205 11.86 3.74 29.07
N THR A 206 12.57 4.53 28.26
CA THR A 206 12.21 5.92 27.96
C THR A 206 10.96 5.97 27.06
N PRO A 207 9.97 6.83 27.36
CA PRO A 207 8.80 6.96 26.50
C PRO A 207 9.19 7.51 25.12
N ALA A 208 8.59 6.93 24.09
CA ALA A 208 8.76 7.28 22.70
C ALA A 208 7.40 7.44 22.04
N ARG A 209 7.25 8.49 21.22
CA ARG A 209 6.00 8.80 20.54
C ARG A 209 6.21 8.91 19.03
N SER A 210 5.29 8.35 18.28
CA SER A 210 5.27 8.45 16.81
C SER A 210 3.90 8.93 16.36
N VAL A 211 3.85 9.95 15.50
CA VAL A 211 2.58 10.46 14.96
C VAL A 211 2.47 10.03 13.51
N LEU A 212 1.35 9.42 13.17
CA LEU A 212 0.95 9.05 11.83
C LEU A 212 -0.27 9.87 11.43
N ARG A 213 -0.17 10.66 10.37
CA ARG A 213 -1.30 11.43 9.85
C ARG A 213 -2.25 10.49 9.11
N LEU A 214 -3.55 10.70 9.29
CA LEU A 214 -4.58 9.95 8.58
C LEU A 214 -4.84 10.59 7.22
N ARG A 215 -4.82 9.77 6.17
CA ARG A 215 -5.22 10.15 4.80
C ARG A 215 -6.35 9.26 4.33
N ARG A 216 -7.25 9.83 3.52
CA ARG A 216 -8.30 9.08 2.84
C ARG A 216 -8.10 9.20 1.34
N GLN A 217 -7.73 8.10 0.69
CA GLN A 217 -7.50 8.03 -0.76
C GLN A 217 -7.99 6.68 -1.28
N TYR A 218 -8.57 6.66 -2.48
CA TYR A 218 -9.14 5.45 -3.10
C TYR A 218 -10.21 4.77 -2.21
N ASN A 219 -10.94 5.56 -1.41
CA ASN A 219 -11.91 5.07 -0.42
C ASN A 219 -11.31 4.22 0.73
N CYS A 220 -9.99 4.27 0.93
CA CYS A 220 -9.28 3.61 2.01
C CYS A 220 -8.68 4.64 2.97
N PHE A 221 -8.45 4.22 4.21
CA PHE A 221 -7.57 4.91 5.14
C PHE A 221 -6.12 4.52 4.88
N TRP A 222 -5.24 5.50 4.97
CA TRP A 222 -3.80 5.35 4.87
C TRP A 222 -3.11 6.18 5.95
N VAL A 223 -1.89 5.80 6.31
CA VAL A 223 -1.02 6.60 7.16
C VAL A 223 0.08 7.29 6.36
N THR A 224 0.45 8.50 6.79
CA THR A 224 1.69 9.18 6.38
C THR A 224 2.43 9.70 7.61
N PHE A 225 3.69 10.07 7.45
CA PHE A 225 4.33 10.95 8.42
C PHE A 225 3.81 12.40 8.31
#